data_AF-A0A2J0Z8I1-F1
#
_entry.id   AF-A0A2J0Z8I1-F1
#
_cell.length_a   1.000
_cell.length_b   1.000
_cell.length_c   1.000
_cell.angle_alpha   90.00
_cell.angle_beta   90.00
_cell.angle_gamma   90.00
#
_symmetry.space_group_name_H-M   'P 1'
#
loop_
_entity.id
_entity.type
_entity.pdbx_description
1 polymer ?
#
loop_
_entity_poly.entity_id
_entity_poly.type
_entity_poly.pdbx_seq_one_letter_code
_entity_poly.pdbx_strand_id
1 'polypeptide(L)'
;MTEFVHIERGHWVLAFDEPYGPYLSAMPEHLEMFASRGGGWESCRATEIFHVYRVDDVKPKTYFIDPDESVAHPRSYIKDRQPRSHVIAAGTTREAMIDLRDKMFAIGSATSDRIEAEMYRRVERFAAKERAKAIKKIHASLPHIFGKDAK
;
A
#
# COMPACT_ATOMS: atom_id res chain seq x y z
N MET A 1 -23.76 8.49 9.81
CA MET A 1 -23.31 7.27 10.51
C MET A 1 -22.94 6.28 9.42
N THR A 2 -21.68 5.91 9.27
CA THR A 2 -21.26 5.00 8.20
C THR A 2 -21.75 3.60 8.52
N GLU A 3 -22.50 2.99 7.61
CA GLU A 3 -22.97 1.62 7.75
C GLU A 3 -21.76 0.67 7.72
N PHE A 4 -21.67 -0.23 8.70
CA PHE A 4 -20.61 -1.23 8.71
C PHE A 4 -20.89 -2.29 7.66
N VAL A 5 -19.83 -2.81 7.04
CA VAL A 5 -19.92 -4.00 6.19
C VAL A 5 -20.60 -5.12 6.97
N HIS A 6 -21.59 -5.76 6.34
CA HIS A 6 -22.28 -6.90 6.90
C HIS A 6 -21.33 -8.09 6.98
N ILE A 7 -21.24 -8.70 8.17
CA ILE A 7 -20.38 -9.85 8.46
C ILE A 7 -21.13 -10.83 9.35
N GLU A 8 -20.83 -12.10 9.16
CA GLU A 8 -21.39 -13.21 9.96
C GLU A 8 -20.27 -14.20 10.29
N ARG A 9 -20.54 -15.07 11.26
CA ARG A 9 -19.63 -16.16 11.59
C ARG A 9 -19.34 -17.01 10.36
N GLY A 10 -18.07 -17.34 10.15
CA GLY A 10 -17.58 -18.13 9.02
C GLY A 10 -17.28 -17.33 7.77
N HIS A 11 -17.66 -16.05 7.68
CA HIS A 11 -17.23 -15.19 6.59
C HIS A 11 -15.72 -14.96 6.63
N TRP A 12 -15.14 -14.80 5.46
CA TRP A 12 -13.82 -14.23 5.28
C TRP A 12 -13.95 -12.73 5.08
N VAL A 13 -13.16 -11.94 5.83
CA VAL A 13 -13.16 -10.48 5.75
C VAL A 13 -11.83 -9.98 5.23
N LEU A 14 -11.87 -8.96 4.38
CA LEU A 14 -10.73 -8.11 4.06
C LEU A 14 -10.80 -6.88 4.97
N ALA A 15 -9.76 -6.65 5.76
CA ALA A 15 -9.69 -5.53 6.68
C ALA A 15 -8.33 -4.84 6.66
N PHE A 16 -8.29 -3.57 7.05
CA PHE A 16 -7.04 -2.89 7.36
C PHE A 16 -6.39 -3.47 8.60
N ASP A 17 -5.07 -3.70 8.53
CA ASP A 17 -4.24 -3.91 9.72
C ASP A 17 -3.99 -2.58 10.43
N GLU A 18 -3.88 -2.58 11.76
CA GLU A 18 -3.48 -1.36 12.47
C GLU A 18 -1.98 -1.10 12.23
N PRO A 19 -1.55 0.14 11.91
CA PRO A 19 -2.27 1.41 12.00
C PRO A 19 -2.76 1.96 10.64
N TYR A 20 -3.07 1.10 9.68
CA TYR A 20 -3.47 1.51 8.32
C TYR A 20 -4.98 1.76 8.15
N GLY A 21 -5.77 1.63 9.22
CA GLY A 21 -7.21 1.86 9.21
C GLY A 21 -7.64 3.31 8.95
N PRO A 22 -8.95 3.54 8.69
CA PRO A 22 -9.51 4.87 8.42
C PRO A 22 -9.65 5.69 9.71
N TYR A 23 -8.53 6.16 10.27
CA TYR A 23 -8.52 6.91 11.53
C TYR A 23 -8.82 8.41 11.35
N LEU A 24 -8.53 8.95 10.16
CA LEU A 24 -8.61 10.40 9.87
C LEU A 24 -9.72 10.76 8.88
N SER A 25 -10.39 9.77 8.28
CA SER A 25 -11.39 9.92 7.23
C SER A 25 -12.44 8.80 7.31
N ALA A 26 -13.57 8.94 6.63
CA ALA A 26 -14.50 7.84 6.48
C ALA A 26 -13.91 6.77 5.54
N MET A 27 -14.42 5.54 5.66
CA MET A 27 -13.95 4.39 4.86
C MET A 27 -13.86 4.68 3.35
N PRO A 28 -14.88 5.27 2.69
CA PRO A 28 -14.78 5.55 1.25
C PRO A 28 -13.63 6.48 0.88
N GLU A 29 -13.47 7.59 1.61
CA GLU A 29 -12.40 8.56 1.38
C GLU A 29 -11.01 7.95 1.63
N HIS A 30 -10.89 7.09 2.65
CA HIS A 30 -9.65 6.37 2.92
C HIS A 30 -9.29 5.37 1.80
N LEU A 31 -10.29 4.67 1.26
CA LEU A 31 -10.09 3.75 0.14
C LEU A 31 -9.69 4.48 -1.15
N GLU A 32 -10.18 5.71 -1.38
CA GLU A 32 -9.76 6.54 -2.52
C GLU A 32 -8.26 6.88 -2.50
N MET A 33 -7.60 6.85 -1.34
CA MET A 33 -6.14 7.06 -1.25
C MET A 33 -5.36 6.01 -2.05
N PHE A 34 -5.94 4.82 -2.29
CA PHE A 34 -5.36 3.76 -3.14
C PHE A 34 -5.40 4.09 -4.63
N ALA A 35 -5.82 5.30 -5.03
CA ALA A 35 -5.45 5.89 -6.31
C ALA A 35 -3.94 6.19 -6.41
N SER A 36 -3.24 6.20 -5.28
CA SER A 36 -1.78 6.30 -5.18
C SER A 36 -1.18 5.05 -4.52
N ARG A 37 0.10 4.77 -4.77
CA ARG A 37 0.81 3.56 -4.29
C ARG A 37 0.57 3.36 -2.79
N GLY A 38 0.05 2.17 -2.46
CA GLY A 38 -0.18 1.74 -1.08
C GLY A 38 -1.14 2.61 -0.27
N GLY A 39 -2.04 3.38 -0.89
CA GLY A 39 -2.88 4.30 -0.13
C GLY A 39 -2.11 5.47 0.48
N GLY A 40 -1.02 5.89 -0.16
CA GLY A 40 -0.06 6.88 0.37
C GLY A 40 1.14 6.26 1.09
N TRP A 41 1.18 4.93 1.25
CA TRP A 41 2.28 4.19 1.87
C TRP A 41 3.18 3.54 0.82
N GLU A 42 4.15 4.30 0.32
CA GLU A 42 4.94 3.91 -0.87
C GLU A 42 5.84 2.67 -0.68
N SER A 43 6.22 2.34 0.55
CA SER A 43 7.15 1.23 0.85
C SER A 43 6.50 -0.03 1.43
N CYS A 44 5.17 -0.03 1.60
CA CYS A 44 4.45 -1.14 2.22
C CYS A 44 3.87 -2.10 1.17
N ARG A 45 3.83 -3.39 1.48
CA ARG A 45 3.20 -4.45 0.70
C ARG A 45 1.72 -4.56 1.05
N ALA A 46 0.93 -5.11 0.13
CA ALA A 46 -0.49 -5.39 0.35
C ALA A 46 -0.75 -6.17 1.66
N THR A 47 0.09 -7.18 1.97
CA THR A 47 -0.04 -8.01 3.17
C THR A 47 0.34 -7.31 4.48
N GLU A 48 1.03 -6.16 4.41
CA GLU A 48 1.37 -5.34 5.58
C GLU A 48 0.26 -4.33 5.89
N ILE A 49 -0.50 -3.94 4.87
CA ILE A 49 -1.59 -2.95 5.00
C ILE A 49 -2.92 -3.63 5.30
N PHE A 50 -3.13 -4.82 4.72
CA PHE A 50 -4.38 -5.53 4.78
C PHE A 50 -4.19 -6.93 5.34
N HIS A 51 -5.12 -7.33 6.17
CA HIS A 51 -5.27 -8.70 6.63
C HIS A 51 -6.57 -9.31 6.14
N VAL A 52 -6.53 -10.62 5.92
CA VAL A 52 -7.71 -11.42 5.64
C VAL A 52 -7.93 -12.38 6.78
N TYR A 53 -9.13 -12.38 7.37
CA TYR A 53 -9.47 -13.19 8.54
C TYR A 53 -10.73 -13.99 8.29
N ARG A 54 -10.83 -15.18 8.91
CA ARG A 54 -12.13 -15.81 9.12
C ARG A 54 -12.77 -15.31 10.40
N VAL A 55 -14.05 -14.94 10.32
CA VAL A 55 -14.83 -14.42 11.44
C VAL A 55 -15.32 -15.58 12.31
N ASP A 56 -15.01 -15.53 13.62
CA ASP A 56 -15.53 -16.50 14.59
C ASP A 56 -16.81 -16.00 15.29
N ASP A 57 -16.84 -14.73 15.70
CA ASP A 57 -18.01 -14.13 16.36
C ASP A 57 -18.15 -12.63 16.04
N VAL A 58 -19.39 -12.12 16.04
CA VAL A 58 -19.68 -10.73 15.65
C VAL A 58 -20.38 -10.00 16.79
N LYS A 59 -19.83 -8.86 17.19
CA LYS A 59 -20.43 -7.90 18.13
C LYS A 59 -20.83 -6.62 17.39
N PRO A 60 -21.63 -5.72 18.00
CA PRO A 60 -22.10 -4.51 17.31
C PRO A 60 -20.98 -3.65 16.71
N LYS A 61 -19.85 -3.48 17.42
CA LYS A 61 -18.72 -2.60 17.00
C LYS A 61 -17.41 -3.36 16.71
N THR A 62 -17.33 -4.63 17.04
CA THR A 62 -16.11 -5.45 16.92
C THR A 62 -16.46 -6.84 16.45
N TYR A 63 -15.48 -7.62 16.04
CA TYR A 63 -15.63 -9.03 15.75
C TYR A 63 -14.42 -9.80 16.27
N PHE A 64 -14.58 -11.09 16.46
CA PHE A 64 -13.53 -12.02 16.82
C PHE A 64 -13.13 -12.80 15.57
N ILE A 65 -11.84 -13.09 15.46
CA ILE A 65 -11.27 -13.86 14.36
C ILE A 65 -10.87 -15.24 14.86
N ASP A 66 -10.83 -16.19 13.93
CA ASP A 66 -10.11 -17.44 14.15
C ASP A 66 -8.60 -17.20 13.88
N PRO A 67 -7.72 -17.30 14.89
CA PRO A 67 -6.29 -17.01 14.72
C PRO A 67 -5.58 -18.02 13.81
N ASP A 68 -6.07 -19.26 13.74
CA ASP A 68 -5.51 -20.32 12.90
C ASP A 68 -5.93 -20.13 11.42
N GLU A 69 -6.98 -19.36 11.17
CA GLU A 69 -7.53 -19.07 9.85
C GLU A 69 -7.39 -17.59 9.46
N SER A 70 -6.13 -17.17 9.28
CA SER A 70 -5.77 -15.81 8.87
C SER A 70 -4.73 -15.76 7.74
N VAL A 71 -4.70 -14.63 7.03
CA VAL A 71 -3.69 -14.31 6.01
C VAL A 71 -3.14 -12.93 6.31
N ALA A 72 -1.99 -12.92 6.96
CA ALA A 72 -1.28 -11.74 7.43
C ALA A 72 0.20 -11.82 7.04
N HIS A 73 0.91 -10.71 7.17
CA HIS A 73 2.36 -10.70 7.01
C HIS A 73 3.02 -11.64 8.05
N PRO A 74 4.12 -12.34 7.71
CA PRO A 74 4.90 -13.08 8.70
C PRO A 74 5.27 -12.22 9.91
N ARG A 75 4.99 -12.69 11.12
CA ARG A 75 5.21 -11.96 12.40
C ARG A 75 4.28 -10.76 12.64
N SER A 76 3.18 -10.61 11.90
CA SER A 76 2.13 -9.67 12.29
C SER A 76 1.64 -9.98 13.70
N TYR A 77 1.51 -8.94 14.52
CA TYR A 77 0.84 -9.07 15.80
C TYR A 77 -0.68 -9.04 15.58
N ILE A 78 -1.31 -10.20 15.58
CA ILE A 78 -2.74 -10.32 15.32
C ILE A 78 -3.49 -10.35 16.66
N LYS A 79 -4.40 -9.40 16.85
CA LYS A 79 -5.33 -9.39 17.98
C LYS A 79 -6.53 -10.28 17.65
N ASP A 80 -6.98 -11.10 18.59
CA ASP A 80 -8.18 -11.94 18.40
C ASP A 80 -9.44 -11.11 18.17
N ARG A 81 -9.48 -9.88 18.72
CA ARG A 81 -10.60 -8.96 18.61
C ARG A 81 -10.26 -7.78 17.71
N GLN A 82 -11.05 -7.61 16.66
CA GLN A 82 -10.85 -6.61 15.61
C GLN A 82 -12.01 -5.61 15.56
N PRO A 83 -11.75 -4.33 15.20
CA PRO A 83 -12.80 -3.33 15.05
C PRO A 83 -13.55 -3.49 13.73
N ARG A 84 -14.89 -3.39 13.75
CA ARG A 84 -15.71 -3.48 12.51
C ARG A 84 -15.47 -2.33 11.55
N SER A 85 -14.99 -1.19 12.04
CA SER A 85 -14.63 -0.03 11.22
C SER A 85 -13.47 -0.28 10.25
N HIS A 86 -12.70 -1.37 10.41
CA HIS A 86 -11.59 -1.70 9.51
C HIS A 86 -12.00 -2.66 8.40
N VAL A 87 -13.20 -3.23 8.45
CA VAL A 87 -13.68 -4.18 7.44
C VAL A 87 -14.01 -3.42 6.16
N ILE A 88 -13.35 -3.80 5.08
CA ILE A 88 -13.50 -3.24 3.73
C ILE A 88 -14.54 -4.05 2.95
N ALA A 89 -14.43 -5.39 3.05
CA ALA A 89 -15.31 -6.32 2.36
C ALA A 89 -15.41 -7.64 3.12
N ALA A 90 -16.45 -8.41 2.81
CA ALA A 90 -16.65 -9.75 3.33
C ALA A 90 -17.13 -10.69 2.22
N GLY A 91 -16.78 -11.96 2.32
CA GLY A 91 -17.16 -12.99 1.38
C GLY A 91 -17.12 -14.39 2.00
N THR A 92 -17.48 -15.39 1.20
CA THR A 92 -17.57 -16.79 1.66
C THR A 92 -16.25 -17.55 1.51
N THR A 93 -15.29 -17.04 0.73
CA THR A 93 -14.00 -17.71 0.48
C THR A 93 -12.83 -16.80 0.80
N ARG A 94 -11.75 -17.45 1.27
CA ARG A 94 -10.46 -16.81 1.57
C ARG A 94 -9.84 -16.20 0.33
N GLU A 95 -9.89 -16.94 -0.77
CA GLU A 95 -9.25 -16.61 -2.05
C GLU A 95 -9.87 -15.34 -2.66
N ALA A 96 -11.20 -15.19 -2.59
CA ALA A 96 -11.85 -13.99 -3.10
C ALA A 96 -11.43 -12.71 -2.35
N MET A 97 -11.20 -12.81 -1.03
CA MET A 97 -10.72 -11.67 -0.23
C MET A 97 -9.24 -11.36 -0.50
N ILE A 98 -8.42 -12.38 -0.75
CA ILE A 98 -7.02 -12.22 -1.21
C ILE A 98 -6.98 -11.54 -2.58
N ASP A 99 -7.78 -12.01 -3.54
CA ASP A 99 -7.83 -11.43 -4.88
C ASP A 99 -8.27 -9.97 -4.85
N LEU A 100 -9.26 -9.64 -4.00
CA LEU A 100 -9.70 -8.26 -3.82
C LEU A 100 -8.60 -7.39 -3.21
N ARG A 101 -7.89 -7.88 -2.18
CA ARG A 101 -6.75 -7.20 -1.56
C ARG A 101 -5.69 -6.85 -2.61
N ASP A 102 -5.28 -7.86 -3.38
CA ASP A 102 -4.19 -7.72 -4.35
C ASP A 102 -4.60 -6.81 -5.49
N LYS A 103 -5.86 -6.91 -5.95
CA LYS A 103 -6.43 -6.00 -6.95
C LYS A 103 -6.44 -4.54 -6.47
N MET A 104 -6.88 -4.29 -5.25
CA MET A 104 -6.92 -2.94 -4.67
C MET A 104 -5.52 -2.32 -4.59
N PHE A 105 -4.55 -3.08 -4.07
CA PHE A 105 -3.18 -2.60 -3.96
C PHE A 105 -2.51 -2.39 -5.35
N ALA A 106 -2.83 -3.26 -6.32
CA ALA A 106 -2.31 -3.16 -7.68
C ALA A 106 -2.81 -1.92 -8.41
N ILE A 107 -4.03 -1.44 -8.17
CA ILE A 107 -4.57 -0.20 -8.76
C ILE A 107 -3.66 0.99 -8.44
N GLY A 108 -3.36 1.20 -7.16
CA GLY A 108 -2.50 2.30 -6.72
C GLY A 108 -1.08 2.17 -7.25
N SER A 109 -0.53 0.95 -7.21
CA SER A 109 0.82 0.67 -7.70
C SER A 109 0.95 0.96 -9.19
N ALA A 110 0.07 0.40 -10.02
CA ALA A 110 0.09 0.60 -11.46
C ALA A 110 -0.14 2.08 -11.85
N THR A 111 -0.99 2.79 -11.09
CA THR A 111 -1.25 4.21 -11.33
C THR A 111 -0.02 5.05 -11.04
N SER A 112 0.61 4.87 -9.88
CA SER A 112 1.86 5.55 -9.52
C SER A 112 3.01 5.21 -10.46
N ASP A 113 3.19 3.94 -10.83
CA ASP A 113 4.21 3.51 -11.80
C ASP A 113 4.06 4.24 -13.13
N ARG A 114 2.82 4.39 -13.62
CA ARG A 114 2.54 5.09 -14.87
C ARG A 114 2.85 6.59 -14.78
N ILE A 115 2.54 7.22 -13.64
CA ILE A 115 2.85 8.63 -13.38
C ILE A 115 4.38 8.82 -13.33
N GLU A 116 5.09 8.00 -12.55
CA GLU A 116 6.55 8.05 -12.42
C GLU A 116 7.22 7.87 -13.79
N ALA A 117 6.80 6.88 -14.58
CA ALA A 117 7.34 6.67 -15.92
C ALA A 117 7.17 7.90 -16.83
N GLU A 118 6.00 8.54 -16.77
CA GLU A 118 5.74 9.77 -17.54
C GLU A 118 6.57 10.96 -17.04
N MET A 119 6.74 11.10 -15.72
CA MET A 119 7.60 12.11 -15.13
C MET A 119 9.05 11.92 -15.58
N TYR A 120 9.58 10.69 -15.48
CA TYR A 120 10.91 10.35 -15.95
C TYR A 120 11.08 10.66 -17.43
N ARG A 121 10.13 10.25 -18.28
CA ARG A 121 10.16 10.53 -19.73
C ARG A 121 10.28 12.03 -20.03
N ARG A 122 9.56 12.88 -19.30
CA ARG A 122 9.61 14.34 -19.50
C ARG A 122 10.91 14.96 -19.00
N VAL A 123 11.45 14.45 -17.90
CA VAL A 123 12.62 15.04 -17.22
C VAL A 123 13.94 14.48 -17.75
N GLU A 124 13.95 13.29 -18.39
CA GLU A 124 15.16 12.58 -18.81
C GLU A 124 16.14 13.46 -19.60
N ARG A 125 15.65 14.18 -20.61
CA ARG A 125 16.49 15.07 -21.44
C ARG A 125 17.08 16.24 -20.65
N PHE A 126 16.30 16.78 -19.70
CA PHE A 126 16.78 17.84 -18.82
C PHE A 126 17.85 17.30 -17.86
N ALA A 127 17.58 16.16 -17.21
CA ALA A 127 18.51 15.49 -16.31
C ALA A 127 19.83 15.12 -17.01
N ALA A 128 19.79 14.60 -18.24
CA ALA A 128 20.98 14.28 -19.01
C ALA A 128 21.86 15.53 -19.27
N LYS A 129 21.23 16.65 -19.64
CA LYS A 129 21.95 17.93 -19.85
C LYS A 129 22.58 18.45 -18.56
N GLU A 130 21.85 18.45 -17.45
CA GLU A 130 22.38 18.95 -16.18
C GLU A 130 23.47 18.04 -15.61
N ARG A 131 23.33 16.72 -15.73
CA ARG A 131 24.38 15.76 -15.35
C ARG A 131 25.65 15.96 -16.17
N ALA A 132 25.54 16.14 -17.49
CA ALA A 132 26.70 16.42 -18.33
C ALA A 132 27.42 17.71 -17.92
N LYS A 133 26.69 18.78 -17.57
CA LYS A 133 27.27 20.01 -17.03
C LYS A 133 27.96 19.79 -15.68
N ALA A 134 27.33 19.03 -14.78
CA ALA A 134 27.89 18.72 -13.47
C ALA A 134 29.19 17.90 -13.60
N ILE A 135 29.22 16.90 -14.49
CA ILE A 135 30.43 16.10 -14.79
C ILE A 135 31.56 17.00 -15.27
N LYS A 136 31.30 17.92 -16.21
CA LYS A 136 32.30 18.89 -16.68
C LYS A 136 32.87 19.75 -15.54
N LYS A 137 32.01 20.18 -14.61
CA LYS A 137 32.46 20.93 -13.42
C LYS A 137 33.35 20.08 -12.52
N ILE A 138 32.96 18.84 -12.25
CA ILE A 138 33.76 17.90 -11.44
C ILE A 138 35.14 17.68 -12.06
N HIS A 139 35.20 17.44 -13.37
CA HIS A 139 36.46 17.25 -14.10
C HIS A 139 37.37 18.47 -13.98
N ALA A 140 36.82 19.67 -14.20
CA ALA A 140 37.56 20.92 -14.08
C ALA A 140 38.05 21.20 -12.65
N SER A 141 37.31 20.77 -11.62
CA SER A 141 37.68 20.98 -10.22
C SER A 141 38.79 20.04 -9.73
N LEU A 142 39.00 18.90 -10.38
CA LEU A 142 39.95 17.88 -9.95
C LEU A 142 40.95 17.52 -11.07
N PRO A 143 41.70 18.49 -11.60
CA PRO A 143 42.57 18.28 -12.77
C PRO A 143 43.75 17.33 -12.49
N HIS A 144 44.13 17.15 -11.21
CA HIS A 144 45.15 16.19 -10.80
C HIS A 144 44.65 14.74 -10.85
N ILE A 145 43.32 14.54 -10.83
CA ILE A 145 42.69 13.22 -10.97
C ILE A 145 42.31 12.97 -12.44
N PHE A 146 41.63 13.92 -13.07
CA PHE A 146 41.03 13.74 -14.41
C PHE A 146 41.91 14.22 -15.57
N GLY A 147 43.07 14.83 -15.29
CA GLY A 147 43.93 15.45 -16.31
C GLY A 147 43.37 16.77 -16.84
N LYS A 148 44.22 17.58 -17.51
CA LYS A 148 43.83 18.90 -18.05
C LYS A 148 43.03 18.85 -19.36
N ASP A 149 42.98 17.69 -20.03
CA ASP A 149 42.37 17.52 -21.35
C ASP A 149 40.95 16.92 -21.33
N ALA A 150 40.36 16.71 -20.15
CA ALA A 150 39.00 16.20 -20.01
C ALA A 150 37.96 17.30 -20.32
N LYS A 151 37.79 17.65 -21.60
CA LYS A 151 36.79 18.62 -22.11
C LYS A 151 35.51 17.98 -22.62
#